data_AF-A0A529KN47-F1
#
_entry.id   AF-A0A529KN47-F1
#
_cell.length_a   1.000
_cell.length_b   1.000
_cell.length_c   1.000
_cell.angle_alpha   90.00
_cell.angle_beta   90.00
_cell.angle_gamma   90.00
#
_symmetry.space_group_name_H-M   'P 1'
#
loop_
_entity.id
_entity.type
_entity.pdbx_description
1 polymer ?
#
loop_
_entity_poly.entity_id
_entity_poly.type
_entity_poly.pdbx_seq_one_letter_code
_entity_poly.pdbx_strand_id
1 'polypeptide(L)' 'MISSRIRTFVLVVVLLAGSSIVSSCVAPDDTSNLPQDDATTAAARKEMVGLSEADVRMCAGFPTATADAGGSQIWTYQRT' A
#
# COMPACT_ATOMS: atom_id res chain seq x y z
N MET A 1 -20.18 -38.35 -10.49
CA MET A 1 -19.85 -37.29 -11.47
C MET A 1 -20.53 -35.93 -11.19
N ILE A 2 -21.43 -35.82 -10.21
CA ILE A 2 -22.18 -34.57 -9.89
C ILE A 2 -21.42 -33.63 -8.92
N SER A 3 -20.72 -34.20 -7.92
CA SER A 3 -19.93 -33.43 -6.93
C SER A 3 -18.82 -32.57 -7.53
N SER A 4 -18.13 -33.07 -8.57
CA SER A 4 -17.07 -32.31 -9.26
C SER A 4 -17.62 -31.08 -10.00
N ARG A 5 -18.85 -31.17 -10.55
CA ARG A 5 -19.47 -30.05 -11.28
C ARG A 5 -19.89 -28.95 -10.32
N ILE A 6 -20.38 -29.30 -9.13
CA ILE A 6 -20.78 -28.33 -8.09
C ILE A 6 -19.56 -27.54 -7.58
N ARG A 7 -18.41 -28.21 -7.37
CA ARG A 7 -17.16 -27.52 -6.97
C ARG A 7 -16.67 -26.53 -8.03
N THR A 8 -16.76 -26.88 -9.32
CA THR A 8 -16.40 -25.98 -10.42
C THR A 8 -17.34 -24.78 -10.50
N PHE A 9 -18.65 -24.98 -10.32
CA PHE A 9 -19.63 -23.88 -10.31
C PHE A 9 -19.40 -22.92 -9.15
N VAL A 10 -19.09 -23.41 -7.94
CA VAL A 10 -18.79 -22.57 -6.78
C VAL A 10 -17.53 -21.74 -7.01
N LEU A 11 -16.46 -22.32 -7.57
CA LEU A 11 -15.24 -21.60 -7.91
C LEU A 11 -15.47 -20.49 -8.95
N VAL A 12 -16.27 -20.77 -9.98
CA VAL A 12 -16.63 -19.79 -11.02
C VAL A 12 -17.44 -18.64 -10.43
N VAL A 13 -18.40 -18.92 -9.55
CA VAL A 13 -19.21 -17.89 -8.87
C VAL A 13 -18.37 -17.01 -7.94
N VAL A 14 -17.42 -17.59 -7.19
CA VAL A 14 -16.53 -16.83 -6.29
C VAL A 14 -15.58 -15.92 -7.10
N LEU A 15 -15.05 -16.38 -8.23
CA LEU A 15 -14.19 -15.58 -9.11
C LEU A 15 -14.95 -14.42 -9.77
N LEU A 16 -16.20 -14.66 -10.20
CA LEU A 16 -17.05 -13.63 -10.80
C LEU A 16 -17.53 -12.58 -9.80
N ALA A 17 -17.85 -12.98 -8.56
CA ALA A 17 -18.29 -12.04 -7.51
C ALA A 17 -17.13 -11.27 -6.85
N GLY A 18 -15.91 -11.81 -6.85
CA GLY A 18 -14.73 -11.15 -6.29
C GLY A 18 -14.19 -9.97 -7.11
N SER A 19 -14.58 -9.88 -8.38
CA SER A 19 -14.10 -8.84 -9.31
C SER A 19 -14.79 -7.49 -9.12
N SER A 20 -15.92 -7.44 -8.42
CA SER A 20 -16.77 -6.24 -8.30
C SER A 20 -16.27 -5.22 -7.26
N ILE A 21 -15.34 -5.59 -6.38
CA ILE A 21 -14.94 -4.76 -5.22
C ILE A 21 -13.67 -3.94 -5.46
N VAL A 22 -12.95 -4.19 -6.55
CA VAL A 22 -11.76 -3.40 -6.94
C VAL A 22 -12.11 -2.16 -7.77
N SER A 23 -13.38 -1.97 -8.13
CA SER A 23 -13.85 -0.80 -8.89
C SER A 23 -13.85 0.51 -8.09
N SER A 24 -13.55 0.48 -6.79
CA SER A 24 -13.46 1.69 -5.96
C SER A 24 -12.08 2.37 -6.02
N CYS A 25 -11.08 1.74 -6.63
CA CYS A 25 -9.76 2.34 -6.84
C CYS A 25 -9.62 2.79 -8.30
N VAL A 26 -10.46 3.73 -8.73
CA VAL A 26 -10.26 4.42 -10.01
C VAL A 26 -9.07 5.37 -9.82
N ALA A 27 -7.98 5.11 -10.56
CA ALA A 27 -6.90 6.08 -10.65
C ALA A 27 -7.50 7.38 -11.21
N PRO A 28 -7.24 8.55 -10.59
CA PRO A 28 -7.79 9.81 -11.07
C PRO A 28 -7.40 10.04 -12.53
N ASP A 29 -8.38 10.44 -13.35
CA ASP A 29 -8.22 10.61 -14.80
C ASP A 29 -7.13 11.62 -15.20
N ASP A 30 -6.77 12.52 -14.28
CA ASP A 30 -5.74 13.52 -14.51
C ASP A 30 -4.75 13.58 -13.35
N THR A 31 -3.56 13.00 -13.58
CA THR A 31 -2.38 13.15 -12.71
C THR A 31 -1.35 14.13 -13.28
N SER A 32 -1.65 14.83 -14.39
CA SER A 32 -0.70 15.70 -15.08
C SER A 32 -0.23 16.89 -14.24
N ASN A 33 -1.10 17.33 -13.31
CA ASN A 33 -0.80 18.41 -12.37
C ASN A 33 -0.08 17.93 -11.10
N LEU A 34 0.12 16.62 -10.92
CA LEU A 34 0.93 16.12 -9.81
C LEU A 34 2.40 16.36 -10.14
N PRO A 35 3.16 17.06 -9.26
CA PRO A 35 4.59 17.18 -9.43
C PRO A 35 5.21 15.79 -9.55
N GLN A 36 6.00 15.57 -10.61
CA GLN A 36 6.82 14.37 -10.66
C GLN A 36 7.81 14.41 -9.49
N ASP A 37 7.94 13.27 -8.81
CA ASP A 37 9.00 13.13 -7.81
C ASP A 37 10.37 13.33 -8.45
N ASP A 38 11.22 14.11 -7.78
CA ASP A 38 12.63 14.23 -8.15
C ASP A 38 13.30 12.85 -8.15
N ALA A 39 14.19 12.60 -9.10
CA ALA A 39 14.87 11.32 -9.25
C ALA A 39 15.64 10.91 -7.98
N THR A 40 16.18 11.89 -7.25
CA THR A 40 16.87 11.68 -5.98
C THR A 40 15.90 11.21 -4.89
N THR A 41 14.73 11.84 -4.81
CA THR A 41 13.67 11.46 -3.85
C THR A 41 13.17 10.06 -4.12
N ALA A 42 12.96 9.71 -5.41
CA ALA A 42 12.56 8.38 -5.81
C ALA A 42 13.60 7.31 -5.46
N ALA A 43 14.89 7.59 -5.70
CA ALA A 43 15.98 6.69 -5.33
C ALA A 43 16.08 6.54 -3.79
N ALA A 44 16.07 7.65 -3.05
CA ALA A 44 16.17 7.62 -1.58
C ALA A 44 15.04 6.80 -0.96
N ARG A 45 13.80 6.93 -1.44
CA ARG A 45 12.66 6.15 -0.94
C ARG A 45 12.84 4.65 -1.14
N LYS A 46 13.51 4.23 -2.21
CA LYS A 46 13.82 2.82 -2.43
C LYS A 46 14.84 2.30 -1.42
N GLU A 47 15.88 3.09 -1.15
CA GLU A 47 16.94 2.73 -0.19
C GLU A 47 16.46 2.73 1.28
N MET A 48 15.39 3.45 1.60
CA MET A 48 14.79 3.41 2.95
C MET A 48 14.07 2.08 3.26
N VAL A 49 13.74 1.28 2.25
CA VAL A 49 13.05 0.00 2.45
C VAL A 49 14.03 -1.02 3.04
N GLY A 50 13.66 -1.60 4.19
CA GLY A 50 14.48 -2.60 4.88
C GLY A 50 15.32 -2.03 6.03
N LEU A 51 15.30 -0.71 6.23
CA LEU A 51 15.83 -0.10 7.45
C LEU A 51 15.03 -0.57 8.67
N SER A 52 15.74 -0.81 9.78
CA SER A 52 15.10 -1.16 11.04
C SER A 52 14.49 0.07 11.73
N GLU A 53 13.60 -0.20 12.68
CA GLU A 53 13.03 0.82 13.56
C GLU A 53 14.11 1.68 14.24
N ALA A 54 15.20 1.03 14.64
CA ALA A 54 16.33 1.69 15.30
C ALA A 54 17.12 2.57 14.33
N ASP A 55 17.37 2.10 13.11
CA ASP A 55 18.12 2.85 12.08
C ASP A 55 17.38 4.15 11.74
N VAL A 56 16.07 4.07 11.55
CA VAL A 56 15.24 5.23 11.23
C VAL A 56 15.25 6.23 12.38
N ARG A 57 15.14 5.80 13.64
CA ARG A 57 15.19 6.71 14.80
C ARG A 57 16.56 7.30 15.08
N MET A 58 17.64 6.58 14.79
CA MET A 58 18.99 7.09 14.92
C MET A 58 19.23 8.25 13.96
N CYS A 59 18.70 8.16 12.73
CA CYS A 59 18.91 9.16 11.69
C CYS A 59 17.88 10.28 11.70
N ALA A 60 16.59 9.97 11.87
CA ALA A 60 15.49 10.92 11.80
C ALA A 60 15.04 11.46 13.17
N GLY A 61 15.50 10.84 14.27
CA GLY A 61 15.03 11.12 15.63
C GLY A 61 13.69 10.45 15.93
N PHE A 62 13.01 10.94 16.97
CA PHE A 62 11.68 10.43 17.32
C PHE A 62 10.61 11.09 16.43
N PRO A 63 9.60 10.32 15.99
CA PRO A 63 8.53 10.86 15.17
C PRO A 63 7.68 11.85 15.95
N THR A 64 7.14 12.83 15.24
CA THR A 64 6.20 13.83 15.79
C THR A 64 4.84 13.20 16.09
N ALA A 65 4.41 12.24 15.29
CA ALA A 65 3.20 11.47 15.51
C ALA A 65 3.36 10.02 15.02
N THR A 66 2.60 9.11 15.64
CA THR A 66 2.52 7.70 15.25
C THR A 66 1.07 7.24 15.17
N ALA A 67 0.73 6.46 14.16
CA ALA A 67 -0.59 5.84 14.01
C ALA A 67 -0.46 4.32 13.81
N ASP A 68 -1.44 3.55 14.29
CA ASP A 68 -1.55 2.13 13.96
C ASP A 68 -2.26 1.93 12.61
N ALA A 69 -1.75 0.98 11.83
CA ALA A 69 -2.28 0.59 10.54
C ALA A 69 -2.35 -0.93 10.44
N GLY A 70 -3.20 -1.56 11.28
CA GLY A 70 -3.56 -2.96 11.14
C GLY A 70 -2.37 -3.90 11.37
N GLY A 71 -1.60 -3.67 12.44
CA GLY A 71 -0.41 -4.45 12.77
C GLY A 71 0.90 -3.87 12.23
N SER A 72 0.84 -2.70 11.58
CA SER A 72 1.99 -1.87 11.23
C SER A 72 1.88 -0.50 11.90
N GLN A 73 2.99 0.21 12.07
CA GLN A 73 3.00 1.56 12.62
C GLN A 73 3.38 2.57 11.53
N ILE A 74 2.61 3.64 11.41
CA ILE A 74 2.90 4.79 10.53
C ILE A 74 3.54 5.87 11.39
N TRP A 75 4.66 6.42 10.92
CA TRP A 75 5.39 7.49 11.59
C TRP A 75 5.35 8.78 10.77
N THR A 76 5.14 9.90 11.45
CA THR A 76 5.07 11.23 10.83
C THR A 76 6.14 12.12 11.44
N TYR A 77 6.91 12.77 10.58
CA TYR A 77 7.93 13.76 10.94
C TYR A 77 7.51 15.10 10.35
N GLN A 78 7.19 16.06 11.22
CA GLN A 78 6.78 17.40 10.81
C GLN A 78 7.82 18.41 11.28
N ARG A 79 8.31 19.24 10.36
CA ARG A 79 9.07 20.45 10.74
C ARG A 79 8.08 21.57 11.05
N THR A 80 8.28 22.23 12.18
CA THR A 80 7.62 23.48 12.55
C THR A 80 8.17 24.64 11.73
#